data_AF-A0AAE9MSB6-F1
#
_entry.id   AF-A0AAE9MSB6-F1
#
_cell.length_a   1.000
_cell.length_b   1.000
_cell.length_c   1.000
_cell.angle_alpha   90.00
_cell.angle_beta   90.00
_cell.angle_gamma   90.00
#
_symmetry.space_group_name_H-M   'P 1'
#
loop_
_entity.id
_entity.type
_entity.pdbx_description
1 polymer ?
#
loop_
_entity_poly.entity_id
_entity_poly.type
_entity_poly.pdbx_seq_one_letter_code
_entity_poly.pdbx_strand_id
1 'polypeptide(L)'
;MKNFKSFILFTLIGIFAGFLVSCGNRNEKDIIALKKLSTERAEKSIKKFEDEYFMTEAIEKNGSVIFDAQIKDFKNTIKNNKADQQPMEKAVIETLIKNKIGLNFTYINDQKEKALFYSYGIKNPVPEMSDIPILIMKLGDKNIEAASPFLKDTTFYLPSNGIGKFLALISPKDFFSFFNMDFSYTEIKNMMTMQLDRHSKKRYLNAEKAIYKKADIKKTDSGYEITFNNEQLKQVPSLIWYALKNDNRLKLVLSMYENVLTKEMLDKFSENLSPEKIAIPENLRITEKINVKDGLISKDMFTVFVADKPWLKLSYEIEDYDYVLNNLIASIELFSDVDSSSHTITFTSRGESNENKADFMINMWLTANDSMSEDLTLGALNYAILIDKTKQSDNFKASMNFAFPKRIPVYSDEEHDDNKMEIMEMACLGSFKKNPDSVEFGIDKVSLTVPGELGGGSLELELDSKMIMTNKILKNIEMPKDRMNVLEMNSEDWTKVKDEFIMSIESLSKEYGK
;
A
#
# COMPACT_ATOMS: atom_id res chain seq x y z
N MET A 1 -7.04 -5.17 25.09
CA MET A 1 -8.05 -4.12 25.35
C MET A 1 -7.52 -2.86 26.07
N LYS A 2 -6.48 -2.90 26.93
CA LYS A 2 -5.87 -1.65 27.47
C LYS A 2 -5.26 -0.73 26.39
N ASN A 3 -4.86 -1.29 25.24
CA ASN A 3 -4.19 -0.56 24.16
C ASN A 3 -5.16 0.00 23.09
N PHE A 4 -6.42 0.25 23.43
CA PHE A 4 -7.29 1.17 22.69
C PHE A 4 -6.64 2.58 22.59
N LYS A 5 -5.76 2.92 23.55
CA LYS A 5 -4.84 4.06 23.49
C LYS A 5 -3.87 4.04 22.29
N SER A 6 -3.38 2.87 21.87
CA SER A 6 -2.48 2.74 20.71
C SER A 6 -3.21 2.95 19.38
N PHE A 7 -4.53 2.76 19.33
CA PHE A 7 -5.35 3.08 18.16
C PHE A 7 -5.60 4.59 18.03
N ILE A 8 -5.81 5.28 19.16
CA ILE A 8 -5.84 6.75 19.23
C ILE A 8 -4.50 7.34 18.79
N LEU A 9 -3.39 6.72 19.19
CA LEU A 9 -2.03 7.08 18.76
C LEU A 9 -1.84 6.93 17.24
N PHE A 10 -2.27 5.81 16.65
CA PHE A 10 -2.23 5.58 15.20
C PHE A 10 -3.08 6.60 14.42
N THR A 11 -4.25 6.97 14.96
CA THR A 11 -5.12 7.98 14.35
C THR A 11 -4.51 9.38 14.43
N LEU A 12 -3.89 9.76 15.57
CA LEU A 12 -3.21 11.04 15.73
C LEU A 12 -1.98 11.17 14.81
N ILE A 13 -1.18 10.11 14.68
CA ILE A 13 0.01 10.09 13.81
C ILE A 13 -0.38 10.31 12.33
N GLY A 14 -1.48 9.71 11.86
CA GLY A 14 -2.00 9.93 10.51
C GLY A 14 -2.55 11.33 10.22
N ILE A 15 -2.76 12.16 11.25
CA ILE A 15 -3.16 13.58 11.12
C ILE A 15 -1.93 14.48 11.06
N PHE A 16 -0.98 14.27 11.97
CA PHE A 16 0.18 15.16 12.13
C PHE A 16 1.10 15.19 10.90
N ALA A 17 0.97 14.23 9.99
CA ALA A 17 1.69 14.18 8.72
C ALA A 17 1.01 14.93 7.54
N GLY A 18 -0.12 15.65 7.71
CA GLY A 18 -0.91 16.14 6.57
C GLY A 18 -1.61 17.51 6.61
N PHE A 19 -0.93 18.54 6.05
CA PHE A 19 -1.47 19.70 5.30
C PHE A 19 -2.38 20.79 5.99
N LEU A 20 -2.50 22.05 5.54
CA LEU A 20 -1.56 23.17 5.22
C LEU A 20 -2.28 24.45 4.66
N VAL A 21 -2.01 25.68 5.16
CA VAL A 21 -2.17 27.08 4.52
C VAL A 21 -3.01 28.28 5.05
N SER A 22 -2.30 29.33 5.53
CA SER A 22 -2.71 30.72 5.91
C SER A 22 -3.62 30.78 7.16
N CYS A 23 -3.92 31.88 7.86
CA CYS A 23 -3.89 33.29 7.46
C CYS A 23 -3.90 34.31 8.63
N GLY A 24 -3.68 33.90 9.88
CA GLY A 24 -3.33 34.84 10.96
C GLY A 24 -1.83 35.20 10.88
N ASN A 25 -1.42 36.28 11.56
CA ASN A 25 -0.04 36.74 11.78
C ASN A 25 0.93 36.74 10.55
N ARG A 26 2.14 37.32 10.65
CA ARG A 26 3.12 37.28 9.52
C ARG A 26 3.95 36.01 9.56
N ASN A 27 4.59 35.72 10.70
CA ASN A 27 5.43 34.53 10.85
C ASN A 27 4.62 33.22 10.75
N GLU A 28 3.36 33.19 11.23
CA GLU A 28 2.41 32.09 11.02
C GLU A 28 2.21 31.86 9.51
N LYS A 29 1.81 32.89 8.75
CA LYS A 29 1.64 32.79 7.29
C LYS A 29 2.90 32.28 6.60
N ASP A 30 4.06 32.77 7.01
CA ASP A 30 5.34 32.42 6.38
C ASP A 30 5.68 30.94 6.62
N ILE A 31 5.62 30.44 7.87
CA ILE A 31 5.80 29.01 8.20
C ILE A 31 4.81 28.13 7.44
N ILE A 32 3.54 28.51 7.49
CA ILE A 32 2.47 27.71 6.93
C ILE A 32 2.55 27.71 5.39
N ALA A 33 2.90 28.83 4.75
CA ALA A 33 3.16 28.88 3.31
C ALA A 33 4.40 28.06 2.92
N LEU A 34 5.44 28.08 3.75
CA LEU A 34 6.66 27.34 3.58
C LEU A 34 6.42 25.82 3.56
N LYS A 35 5.70 25.26 4.55
CA LYS A 35 5.43 23.80 4.49
C LYS A 35 4.57 23.44 3.29
N LYS A 36 3.64 24.29 2.83
CA LYS A 36 2.86 24.02 1.60
C LYS A 36 3.73 23.97 0.37
N LEU A 37 4.58 24.97 0.17
CA LEU A 37 5.50 25.01 -0.96
C LEU A 37 6.40 23.76 -0.95
N SER A 38 6.86 23.37 0.24
CA SER A 38 7.66 22.16 0.46
C SER A 38 6.89 20.89 0.07
N THR A 39 5.68 20.67 0.61
CA THR A 39 4.90 19.46 0.29
C THR A 39 4.40 19.44 -1.16
N GLU A 40 4.02 20.57 -1.76
CA GLU A 40 3.68 20.64 -3.20
C GLU A 40 4.89 20.33 -4.08
N ARG A 41 6.12 20.72 -3.68
CA ARG A 41 7.33 20.35 -4.41
C ARG A 41 7.66 18.87 -4.25
N ALA A 42 7.55 18.32 -3.04
CA ALA A 42 7.77 16.90 -2.79
C ALA A 42 6.75 15.99 -3.50
N GLU A 43 5.45 16.29 -3.41
CA GLU A 43 4.40 15.59 -4.17
C GLU A 43 4.72 15.60 -5.68
N LYS A 44 5.20 16.72 -6.21
CA LYS A 44 5.54 16.85 -7.63
C LYS A 44 6.78 16.03 -8.03
N SER A 45 7.81 15.97 -7.17
CA SER A 45 9.00 15.14 -7.39
C SER A 45 8.65 13.65 -7.40
N ILE A 46 7.89 13.20 -6.40
CA ILE A 46 7.44 11.80 -6.27
C ILE A 46 6.57 11.41 -7.48
N LYS A 47 5.56 12.21 -7.84
CA LYS A 47 4.71 11.93 -9.02
C LYS A 47 5.52 11.91 -10.32
N LYS A 48 6.48 12.82 -10.50
CA LYS A 48 7.38 12.79 -11.67
C LYS A 48 8.16 11.48 -11.75
N PHE A 49 8.64 10.95 -10.62
CA PHE A 49 9.30 9.65 -10.57
C PHE A 49 8.32 8.50 -10.89
N GLU A 50 7.15 8.48 -10.26
CA GLU A 50 6.10 7.48 -10.49
C GLU A 50 5.66 7.44 -11.96
N ASP A 51 5.47 8.59 -12.60
CA ASP A 51 5.05 8.69 -14.01
C ASP A 51 6.16 8.32 -15.00
N GLU A 52 7.41 8.69 -14.69
CA GLU A 52 8.58 8.39 -15.53
C GLU A 52 8.89 6.89 -15.57
N TYR A 53 8.72 6.18 -14.44
CA TYR A 53 9.10 4.78 -14.29
C TYR A 53 7.94 3.78 -14.24
N PHE A 54 6.72 4.20 -13.89
CA PHE A 54 5.55 3.31 -13.73
C PHE A 54 4.26 3.84 -14.38
N MET A 55 4.27 5.04 -14.94
CA MET A 55 3.11 5.69 -15.61
C MET A 55 1.86 5.80 -14.72
N THR A 56 2.02 5.95 -13.41
CA THR A 56 0.93 5.92 -12.42
C THR A 56 -0.24 6.84 -12.78
N GLU A 57 -0.01 8.10 -13.14
CA GLU A 57 -1.08 9.05 -13.50
C GLU A 57 -1.87 8.60 -14.73
N ALA A 58 -1.22 7.96 -15.71
CA ALA A 58 -1.89 7.44 -16.90
C ALA A 58 -2.77 6.24 -16.54
N ILE A 59 -2.29 5.34 -15.69
CA ILE A 59 -3.03 4.16 -15.23
C ILE A 59 -4.18 4.54 -14.27
N GLU A 60 -3.99 5.54 -13.40
CA GLU A 60 -5.03 6.08 -12.50
C GLU A 60 -6.16 6.81 -13.24
N LYS A 61 -5.86 7.45 -14.38
CA LYS A 61 -6.84 8.18 -15.18
C LYS A 61 -7.49 7.30 -16.24
N ASN A 62 -6.73 6.83 -17.22
CA ASN A 62 -7.25 6.09 -18.36
C ASN A 62 -6.11 5.35 -19.06
N GLY A 63 -5.95 4.05 -18.77
CA GLY A 63 -4.79 3.29 -19.21
C GLY A 63 -4.93 1.79 -18.99
N SER A 64 -3.91 1.03 -19.37
CA SER A 64 -3.88 -0.43 -19.26
C SER A 64 -2.54 -0.93 -18.72
N VAL A 65 -2.59 -2.02 -17.96
CA VAL A 65 -1.43 -2.85 -17.59
C VAL A 65 -1.65 -4.25 -18.13
N ILE A 66 -0.75 -4.73 -18.98
CA ILE A 66 -0.71 -6.12 -19.46
C ILE A 66 0.50 -6.79 -18.83
N PHE A 67 0.36 -8.02 -18.38
CA PHE A 67 1.48 -8.85 -17.93
C PHE A 67 1.32 -10.26 -18.49
N ASP A 68 2.26 -10.67 -19.34
CA ASP A 68 2.35 -12.02 -19.86
C ASP A 68 3.58 -12.70 -19.23
N ALA A 69 3.46 -13.95 -18.78
CA ALA A 69 4.58 -14.70 -18.21
C ALA A 69 4.53 -16.20 -18.53
N GLN A 70 5.68 -16.80 -18.80
CA GLN A 70 5.86 -18.24 -18.94
C GLN A 70 7.08 -18.66 -18.11
N ILE A 71 7.00 -19.78 -17.39
CA ILE A 71 8.16 -20.32 -16.67
C ILE A 71 9.07 -21.04 -17.67
N LYS A 72 10.37 -20.72 -17.64
CA LYS A 72 11.44 -21.36 -18.41
C LYS A 72 12.15 -22.44 -17.61
N ASP A 73 12.52 -22.13 -16.37
CA ASP A 73 13.16 -23.05 -15.44
C ASP A 73 12.71 -22.79 -13.99
N PHE A 74 12.82 -23.81 -13.15
CA PHE A 74 12.42 -23.78 -11.74
C PHE A 74 13.36 -24.59 -10.87
N LYS A 75 13.90 -23.94 -9.84
CA LYS A 75 14.78 -24.56 -8.86
C LYS A 75 14.33 -24.19 -7.45
N ASN A 76 14.04 -25.21 -6.64
CA ASN A 76 13.73 -25.07 -5.23
C ASN A 76 14.75 -25.85 -4.40
N THR A 77 15.40 -25.17 -3.45
CA THR A 77 16.29 -25.78 -2.45
C THR A 77 15.91 -25.40 -1.02
N ILE A 78 14.75 -24.76 -0.81
CA ILE A 78 14.24 -24.41 0.51
C ILE A 78 13.86 -25.70 1.24
N LYS A 79 14.56 -26.03 2.33
CA LYS A 79 14.26 -27.24 3.09
C LYS A 79 13.03 -27.00 3.96
N ASN A 80 11.93 -27.64 3.61
CA ASN A 80 10.72 -27.61 4.41
C ASN A 80 10.14 -29.01 4.48
N ASN A 81 9.98 -29.51 5.71
CA ASN A 81 9.46 -30.85 6.02
C ASN A 81 8.08 -31.15 5.38
N LYS A 82 7.36 -30.14 4.86
CA LYS A 82 6.13 -30.29 4.06
C LYS A 82 6.31 -30.15 2.55
N ALA A 83 7.30 -29.40 2.05
CA ALA A 83 7.53 -29.23 0.61
C ALA A 83 8.03 -30.54 -0.02
N ASP A 84 8.92 -31.25 0.68
CA ASP A 84 9.37 -32.60 0.29
C ASP A 84 8.24 -33.65 0.35
N GLN A 85 7.07 -33.32 0.92
CA GLN A 85 5.90 -34.19 1.00
C GLN A 85 4.84 -33.92 -0.09
N GLN A 86 5.03 -32.90 -0.95
CA GLN A 86 4.08 -32.56 -2.02
C GLN A 86 4.69 -32.63 -3.44
N PRO A 87 5.02 -33.85 -3.95
CA PRO A 87 5.59 -34.01 -5.28
C PRO A 87 4.68 -33.50 -6.43
N MET A 88 3.38 -33.29 -6.16
CA MET A 88 2.43 -32.71 -7.10
C MET A 88 2.81 -31.29 -7.55
N GLU A 89 3.30 -30.43 -6.64
CA GLU A 89 3.61 -29.03 -6.97
C GLU A 89 4.76 -28.93 -7.98
N LYS A 90 5.81 -29.72 -7.79
CA LYS A 90 6.95 -29.79 -8.72
C LYS A 90 6.54 -30.36 -10.08
N ALA A 91 5.78 -31.46 -10.10
CA ALA A 91 5.30 -32.08 -11.34
C ALA A 91 4.40 -31.15 -12.16
N VAL A 92 3.58 -30.31 -11.50
CA VAL A 92 2.78 -29.27 -12.18
C VAL A 92 3.68 -28.22 -12.83
N ILE A 93 4.68 -27.69 -12.12
CA ILE A 93 5.59 -26.68 -12.69
C ILE A 93 6.39 -27.25 -13.86
N GLU A 94 6.93 -28.47 -13.74
CA GLU A 94 7.61 -29.17 -14.84
C GLU A 94 6.68 -29.37 -16.06
N THR A 95 5.39 -29.61 -15.83
CA THR A 95 4.37 -29.75 -16.89
C THR A 95 4.08 -28.40 -17.57
N LEU A 96 4.02 -27.30 -16.82
CA LEU A 96 3.87 -25.95 -17.38
C LEU A 96 5.06 -25.58 -18.28
N ILE A 97 6.29 -25.82 -17.79
CA ILE A 97 7.54 -25.60 -18.54
C ILE A 97 7.56 -26.44 -19.82
N LYS A 98 7.36 -27.77 -19.70
CA LYS A 98 7.41 -28.72 -20.81
C LYS A 98 6.43 -28.35 -21.93
N ASN A 99 5.22 -27.96 -21.57
CA ASN A 99 4.16 -27.62 -22.53
C ASN A 99 4.13 -26.12 -22.92
N LYS A 100 5.08 -25.32 -22.43
CA LYS A 100 5.18 -23.87 -22.66
C LYS A 100 3.90 -23.10 -22.30
N ILE A 101 3.23 -23.54 -21.23
CA ILE A 101 2.00 -22.91 -20.76
C ILE A 101 2.38 -21.61 -20.05
N GLY A 102 1.96 -20.48 -20.62
CA GLY A 102 2.08 -19.18 -19.99
C GLY A 102 0.77 -18.71 -19.37
N LEU A 103 0.85 -17.68 -18.54
CA LEU A 103 -0.27 -16.95 -17.97
C LEU A 103 -0.29 -15.54 -18.56
N ASN A 104 -1.48 -14.98 -18.71
CA ASN A 104 -1.65 -13.55 -18.96
C ASN A 104 -2.53 -12.91 -17.88
N PHE A 105 -2.28 -11.62 -17.69
CA PHE A 105 -3.08 -10.72 -16.89
C PHE A 105 -3.27 -9.42 -17.67
N THR A 106 -4.46 -8.84 -17.59
CA THR A 106 -4.75 -7.53 -18.16
C THR A 106 -5.64 -6.75 -17.21
N TYR A 107 -5.16 -5.58 -16.78
CA TYR A 107 -5.93 -4.55 -16.10
C TYR A 107 -6.19 -3.38 -17.06
N ILE A 108 -7.40 -2.85 -17.05
CA ILE A 108 -7.80 -1.68 -17.82
C ILE A 108 -8.61 -0.76 -16.91
N ASN A 109 -8.24 0.52 -16.87
CA ASN A 109 -9.06 1.59 -16.32
C ASN A 109 -9.63 2.40 -17.47
N ASP A 110 -10.91 2.20 -17.78
CA ASP A 110 -11.64 3.01 -18.76
C ASP A 110 -12.53 4.01 -18.02
N GLN A 111 -12.06 5.25 -17.92
CA GLN A 111 -12.78 6.34 -17.26
C GLN A 111 -14.00 6.80 -18.07
N LYS A 112 -14.02 6.58 -19.39
CA LYS A 112 -15.11 6.98 -20.27
C LYS A 112 -16.31 6.04 -20.11
N GLU A 113 -16.06 4.74 -20.07
CA GLU A 113 -17.07 3.70 -19.79
C GLU A 113 -17.37 3.58 -18.27
N LYS A 114 -16.59 4.25 -17.41
CA LYS A 114 -16.59 4.07 -15.96
C LYS A 114 -16.51 2.59 -15.58
N ALA A 115 -15.45 1.93 -16.05
CA ALA A 115 -15.23 0.51 -15.82
C ALA A 115 -13.76 0.21 -15.53
N LEU A 116 -13.52 -0.59 -14.50
CA LEU A 116 -12.27 -1.32 -14.34
C LEU A 116 -12.47 -2.71 -14.93
N PHE A 117 -11.61 -3.13 -15.85
CA PHE A 117 -11.58 -4.51 -16.33
C PHE A 117 -10.35 -5.22 -15.79
N TYR A 118 -10.55 -6.47 -15.38
CA TYR A 118 -9.51 -7.42 -15.03
C TYR A 118 -9.73 -8.67 -15.87
N SER A 119 -8.70 -9.17 -16.51
CA SER A 119 -8.72 -10.48 -17.16
C SER A 119 -7.49 -11.28 -16.78
N TYR A 120 -7.71 -12.58 -16.58
CA TYR A 120 -6.68 -13.57 -16.33
C TYR A 120 -6.92 -14.76 -17.26
N GLY A 121 -5.86 -15.31 -17.84
CA GLY A 121 -5.97 -16.34 -18.85
C GLY A 121 -4.70 -17.12 -19.06
N ILE A 122 -4.80 -18.13 -19.94
CA ILE A 122 -3.67 -18.92 -20.41
C ILE A 122 -3.14 -18.26 -21.68
N LYS A 123 -1.85 -17.92 -21.68
CA LYS A 123 -1.14 -17.47 -22.87
C LYS A 123 -1.03 -18.64 -23.85
N ASN A 124 -1.43 -18.43 -25.10
CA ASN A 124 -1.43 -19.53 -26.05
C ASN A 124 0.02 -19.95 -26.40
N PRO A 125 0.38 -21.26 -26.33
CA PRO A 125 1.71 -21.72 -26.74
C PRO A 125 1.96 -21.59 -28.25
N VAL A 126 0.92 -21.37 -29.06
CA VAL A 126 0.99 -21.06 -30.49
C VAL A 126 0.78 -19.55 -30.69
N PRO A 127 1.81 -18.77 -31.10
CA PRO A 127 1.72 -17.30 -31.18
C PRO A 127 0.66 -16.73 -32.14
N GLU A 128 0.14 -17.57 -33.04
CA GLU A 128 -0.87 -17.20 -34.05
C GLU A 128 -2.31 -17.38 -33.54
N MET A 129 -2.50 -18.03 -32.39
CA MET A 129 -3.79 -18.27 -31.77
C MET A 129 -4.04 -17.26 -30.64
N SER A 130 -5.32 -16.94 -30.41
CA SER A 130 -5.72 -16.10 -29.26
C SER A 130 -5.44 -16.80 -27.93
N ASP A 131 -5.05 -16.02 -26.94
CA ASP A 131 -5.03 -16.43 -25.53
C ASP A 131 -6.41 -16.90 -25.06
N ILE A 132 -6.43 -17.77 -24.04
CA ILE A 132 -7.65 -18.36 -23.49
C ILE A 132 -8.05 -17.59 -22.22
N PRO A 133 -9.12 -16.77 -22.23
CA PRO A 133 -9.58 -16.08 -21.02
C PRO A 133 -10.20 -17.07 -20.03
N ILE A 134 -9.52 -17.30 -18.89
CA ILE A 134 -10.06 -18.08 -17.78
C ILE A 134 -11.09 -17.26 -17.02
N LEU A 135 -10.77 -16.01 -16.73
CA LEU A 135 -11.63 -15.09 -15.98
C LEU A 135 -11.60 -13.72 -16.64
N ILE A 136 -12.78 -13.12 -16.76
CA ILE A 136 -12.97 -11.71 -17.06
C ILE A 136 -13.86 -11.14 -15.96
N MET A 137 -13.48 -9.98 -15.42
CA MET A 137 -14.25 -9.22 -14.45
C MET A 137 -14.30 -7.76 -14.87
N LYS A 138 -15.47 -7.14 -14.77
CA LYS A 138 -15.71 -5.73 -15.02
C LYS A 138 -16.41 -5.12 -13.80
N LEU A 139 -15.77 -4.13 -13.20
CA LEU A 139 -16.29 -3.35 -12.08
C LEU A 139 -16.80 -2.03 -12.64
N GLY A 140 -18.09 -1.98 -12.97
CA GLY A 140 -18.75 -0.80 -13.54
C GLY A 140 -19.42 0.07 -12.47
N ASP A 141 -19.85 1.27 -12.86
CA ASP A 141 -20.53 2.23 -11.96
C ASP A 141 -21.91 1.76 -11.44
N LYS A 142 -22.49 0.72 -12.03
CA LYS A 142 -23.83 0.18 -11.66
C LYS A 142 -23.82 -1.30 -11.32
N ASN A 143 -23.02 -2.09 -12.05
CA ASN A 143 -22.98 -3.54 -11.98
C ASN A 143 -21.54 -4.00 -11.92
N ILE A 144 -21.34 -5.13 -11.23
CA ILE A 144 -20.19 -6.00 -11.39
C ILE A 144 -20.59 -7.11 -12.34
N GLU A 145 -19.74 -7.38 -13.32
CA GLU A 145 -19.95 -8.41 -14.34
C GLU A 145 -18.73 -9.34 -14.32
N ALA A 146 -18.94 -10.65 -14.35
CA ALA A 146 -17.88 -11.65 -14.38
C ALA A 146 -18.24 -12.80 -15.32
N ALA A 147 -17.24 -13.30 -16.05
CA ALA A 147 -17.40 -14.39 -17.00
C ALA A 147 -16.17 -15.31 -16.99
N SER A 148 -16.37 -16.57 -17.34
CA SER A 148 -15.30 -17.53 -17.63
C SER A 148 -15.60 -18.15 -18.99
N PRO A 149 -15.37 -17.43 -20.11
CA PRO A 149 -15.88 -17.81 -21.43
C PRO A 149 -15.42 -19.21 -21.87
N PHE A 150 -14.23 -19.62 -21.44
CA PHE A 150 -13.69 -20.95 -21.69
C PHE A 150 -14.45 -22.10 -20.99
N LEU A 151 -15.04 -21.85 -19.82
CA LEU A 151 -15.81 -22.85 -19.07
C LEU A 151 -17.32 -22.75 -19.31
N LYS A 152 -17.82 -21.52 -19.51
CA LYS A 152 -19.22 -21.22 -19.79
C LYS A 152 -19.35 -19.85 -20.46
N ASP A 153 -19.96 -19.82 -21.65
CA ASP A 153 -20.28 -18.60 -22.40
C ASP A 153 -21.50 -17.88 -21.77
N THR A 154 -21.32 -17.35 -20.55
CA THR A 154 -22.35 -16.61 -19.82
C THR A 154 -21.70 -15.56 -18.91
N THR A 155 -22.23 -14.35 -18.95
CA THR A 155 -21.84 -13.24 -18.06
C THR A 155 -22.75 -13.22 -16.84
N PHE A 156 -22.18 -13.58 -15.70
CA PHE A 156 -22.82 -13.42 -14.39
C PHE A 156 -22.71 -11.96 -13.97
N TYR A 157 -23.79 -11.36 -13.46
CA TYR A 157 -23.75 -9.98 -12.99
C TYR A 157 -24.58 -9.76 -11.73
N LEU A 158 -24.23 -8.71 -11.00
CA LEU A 158 -24.92 -8.22 -9.82
C LEU A 158 -24.77 -6.68 -9.72
N PRO A 159 -25.69 -5.96 -9.05
CA PRO A 159 -25.52 -4.54 -8.76
C PRO A 159 -24.22 -4.28 -7.98
N SER A 160 -23.55 -3.14 -8.17
CA SER A 160 -22.23 -2.87 -7.56
C SER A 160 -22.23 -2.91 -6.02
N ASN A 161 -23.35 -2.57 -5.40
CA ASN A 161 -23.63 -2.68 -3.96
C ASN A 161 -24.23 -4.04 -3.55
N GLY A 162 -24.20 -5.03 -4.43
CA GLY A 162 -24.81 -6.35 -4.26
C GLY A 162 -23.87 -7.42 -3.69
N ILE A 163 -22.57 -7.14 -3.53
CA ILE A 163 -21.60 -8.16 -3.09
C ILE A 163 -21.94 -8.76 -1.72
N GLY A 164 -22.34 -7.94 -0.72
CA GLY A 164 -22.76 -8.46 0.59
C GLY A 164 -23.92 -9.46 0.48
N LYS A 165 -24.92 -9.15 -0.37
CA LYS A 165 -26.07 -10.04 -0.63
C LYS A 165 -25.63 -11.34 -1.32
N PHE A 166 -24.72 -11.26 -2.29
CA PHE A 166 -24.17 -12.45 -2.95
C PHE A 166 -23.39 -13.33 -1.97
N LEU A 167 -22.51 -12.74 -1.14
CA LEU A 167 -21.78 -13.45 -0.10
C LEU A 167 -22.73 -14.07 0.94
N ALA A 168 -23.85 -13.40 1.27
CA ALA A 168 -24.88 -13.96 2.14
C ALA A 168 -25.63 -15.15 1.52
N LEU A 169 -25.75 -15.23 0.18
CA LEU A 169 -26.29 -16.41 -0.51
C LEU A 169 -25.35 -17.62 -0.45
N ILE A 170 -24.06 -17.41 -0.70
CA ILE A 170 -23.08 -18.53 -0.83
C ILE A 170 -22.38 -18.90 0.49
N SER A 171 -22.26 -17.96 1.43
CA SER A 171 -21.56 -18.14 2.71
C SER A 171 -22.18 -17.22 3.79
N PRO A 172 -23.41 -17.49 4.26
CA PRO A 172 -24.14 -16.64 5.23
C PRO A 172 -23.50 -16.53 6.63
N LYS A 173 -22.38 -17.22 6.89
CA LYS A 173 -21.59 -17.10 8.12
C LYS A 173 -20.29 -16.33 7.92
N ASP A 174 -19.97 -15.95 6.68
CA ASP A 174 -18.78 -15.15 6.39
C ASP A 174 -18.95 -13.74 6.96
N PHE A 175 -17.91 -13.23 7.61
CA PHE A 175 -17.86 -11.85 8.07
C PHE A 175 -18.10 -10.85 6.93
N PHE A 176 -17.65 -11.18 5.71
CA PHE A 176 -17.87 -10.33 4.54
C PHE A 176 -19.33 -10.30 4.04
N SER A 177 -20.18 -11.28 4.40
CA SER A 177 -21.60 -11.30 4.02
C SER A 177 -22.44 -10.21 4.70
N PHE A 178 -21.96 -9.66 5.82
CA PHE A 178 -22.65 -8.59 6.53
C PHE A 178 -22.35 -7.21 5.93
N PHE A 179 -21.25 -7.06 5.18
CA PHE A 179 -20.85 -5.75 4.63
C PHE A 179 -21.68 -5.32 3.42
N ASN A 180 -22.22 -4.10 3.48
CA ASN A 180 -22.83 -3.43 2.34
C ASN A 180 -21.78 -2.56 1.61
N MET A 181 -20.69 -3.17 1.16
CA MET A 181 -19.67 -2.50 0.34
C MET A 181 -20.23 -2.19 -1.06
N ASP A 182 -20.07 -0.95 -1.52
CA ASP A 182 -20.26 -0.59 -2.92
C ASP A 182 -18.94 -0.74 -3.67
N PHE A 183 -18.93 -1.64 -4.65
CA PHE A 183 -17.80 -1.88 -5.55
C PHE A 183 -18.04 -1.20 -6.92
N SER A 184 -18.72 -0.06 -6.92
CA SER A 184 -18.88 0.76 -8.12
C SER A 184 -17.52 1.26 -8.60
N TYR A 185 -17.37 1.48 -9.90
CA TYR A 185 -16.17 2.10 -10.48
C TYR A 185 -15.74 3.36 -9.71
N THR A 186 -16.71 4.24 -9.41
CA THR A 186 -16.44 5.48 -8.68
C THR A 186 -15.86 5.20 -7.29
N GLU A 187 -16.43 4.27 -6.53
CA GLU A 187 -15.99 3.99 -5.16
C GLU A 187 -14.66 3.24 -5.10
N ILE A 188 -14.44 2.24 -5.98
CA ILE A 188 -13.14 1.56 -6.06
C ILE A 188 -12.05 2.55 -6.46
N LYS A 189 -12.32 3.49 -7.39
CA LYS A 189 -11.33 4.50 -7.76
C LYS A 189 -11.05 5.49 -6.62
N ASN A 190 -12.03 5.79 -5.75
CA ASN A 190 -11.80 6.52 -4.51
C ASN A 190 -10.93 5.71 -3.52
N MET A 191 -11.16 4.39 -3.41
CA MET A 191 -10.38 3.49 -2.55
C MET A 191 -8.94 3.28 -3.04
N MET A 192 -8.71 3.13 -4.34
CA MET A 192 -7.36 2.92 -4.90
C MET A 192 -6.49 4.16 -4.75
N THR A 193 -7.07 5.35 -4.92
CA THR A 193 -6.31 6.61 -4.85
C THR A 193 -6.11 7.12 -3.42
N MET A 194 -7.07 6.89 -2.50
CA MET A 194 -7.07 7.39 -1.11
C MET A 194 -6.58 8.85 -0.94
N GLN A 195 -6.85 9.73 -1.91
CA GLN A 195 -6.37 11.11 -1.87
C GLN A 195 -7.30 11.99 -0.99
N LEU A 196 -6.69 12.96 -0.30
CA LEU A 196 -7.42 14.00 0.41
C LEU A 196 -8.18 14.89 -0.57
N ASP A 197 -9.51 14.96 -0.45
CA ASP A 197 -10.31 15.87 -1.26
C ASP A 197 -10.05 17.36 -0.89
N ARG A 198 -10.50 18.29 -1.75
CA ARG A 198 -10.33 19.73 -1.54
C ARG A 198 -10.93 20.26 -0.23
N HIS A 199 -12.03 19.68 0.24
CA HIS A 199 -12.70 20.03 1.49
C HIS A 199 -11.96 19.44 2.70
N SER A 200 -11.43 18.22 2.61
CA SER A 200 -10.60 17.58 3.63
C SER A 200 -9.29 18.35 3.80
N LYS A 201 -8.58 18.63 2.69
CA LYS A 201 -7.42 19.53 2.68
C LYS A 201 -7.77 20.86 3.36
N LYS A 202 -8.93 21.48 3.05
CA LYS A 202 -9.40 22.72 3.70
C LYS A 202 -9.73 22.59 5.19
N ARG A 203 -10.13 21.41 5.69
CA ARG A 203 -10.44 21.17 7.11
C ARG A 203 -9.17 21.01 7.96
N TYR A 204 -8.25 20.14 7.55
CA TYR A 204 -6.93 19.99 8.21
C TYR A 204 -6.21 21.32 8.26
N LEU A 205 -6.19 22.00 7.12
CA LEU A 205 -5.77 23.37 6.98
C LEU A 205 -6.37 24.31 8.04
N ASN A 206 -7.69 24.29 8.24
CA ASN A 206 -8.35 25.19 9.19
C ASN A 206 -7.96 24.88 10.65
N ALA A 207 -7.70 23.62 10.98
CA ALA A 207 -7.17 23.23 12.29
C ALA A 207 -5.73 23.73 12.47
N GLU A 208 -4.89 23.60 11.45
CA GLU A 208 -3.51 24.08 11.44
C GLU A 208 -3.41 25.60 11.72
N LYS A 209 -4.15 26.45 11.00
CA LYS A 209 -4.13 27.91 11.28
C LYS A 209 -4.49 28.21 12.74
N ALA A 210 -5.46 27.49 13.30
CA ALA A 210 -5.88 27.72 14.68
C ALA A 210 -4.80 27.34 15.69
N ILE A 211 -4.01 26.29 15.40
CA ILE A 211 -2.85 25.86 16.17
C ILE A 211 -1.76 26.95 16.15
N TYR A 212 -1.28 27.35 14.97
CA TYR A 212 -0.16 28.31 14.87
C TYR A 212 -0.54 29.75 15.24
N LYS A 213 -1.81 30.17 15.11
CA LYS A 213 -2.24 31.57 15.31
C LYS A 213 -1.92 32.16 16.67
N LYS A 214 -1.76 31.33 17.69
CA LYS A 214 -1.39 31.76 19.05
C LYS A 214 -0.03 31.20 19.49
N ALA A 215 0.60 30.33 18.70
CA ALA A 215 1.86 29.69 19.05
C ALA A 215 2.95 30.74 19.31
N ASP A 216 3.84 30.45 20.26
CA ASP A 216 5.05 31.25 20.42
C ASP A 216 6.01 30.86 19.29
N ILE A 217 6.34 31.82 18.43
CA ILE A 217 7.11 31.60 17.19
C ILE A 217 8.34 32.50 17.21
N LYS A 218 9.49 31.89 17.47
CA LYS A 218 10.81 32.51 17.41
C LYS A 218 11.46 32.17 16.07
N LYS A 219 11.74 33.20 15.26
CA LYS A 219 12.58 33.03 14.06
C LYS A 219 14.04 32.88 14.49
N THR A 220 14.76 31.95 13.86
CA THR A 220 16.20 31.73 14.02
C THR A 220 16.92 31.96 12.69
N ASP A 221 18.25 31.98 12.72
CA ASP A 221 19.06 32.11 11.49
C ASP A 221 18.86 30.92 10.54
N SER A 222 18.52 29.74 11.08
CA SER A 222 18.27 28.51 10.32
C SER A 222 16.79 28.25 10.01
N GLY A 223 15.84 29.06 10.50
CA GLY A 223 14.41 28.79 10.35
C GLY A 223 13.56 29.27 11.52
N TYR A 224 12.89 28.34 12.21
CA TYR A 224 11.90 28.63 13.25
C TYR A 224 11.97 27.64 14.42
N GLU A 225 11.81 28.18 15.63
CA GLU A 225 11.53 27.45 16.87
C GLU A 225 10.14 27.86 17.36
N ILE A 226 9.26 26.88 17.57
CA ILE A 226 7.84 27.09 17.83
C ILE A 226 7.45 26.34 19.10
N THR A 227 6.68 26.97 19.98
CA THR A 227 6.10 26.33 21.17
C THR A 227 4.60 26.57 21.24
N PHE A 228 3.82 25.50 21.37
CA PHE A 228 2.37 25.55 21.52
C PHE A 228 2.00 25.47 23.00
N ASN A 229 1.13 26.37 23.45
CA ASN A 229 0.81 26.53 24.87
C ASN A 229 -0.39 25.69 25.33
N ASN A 230 -0.49 25.44 26.64
CA ASN A 230 -1.54 24.61 27.25
C ASN A 230 -2.99 25.04 26.89
N GLU A 231 -3.26 26.34 26.73
CA GLU A 231 -4.61 26.80 26.35
C GLU A 231 -4.94 26.57 24.87
N GLN A 232 -3.94 26.60 23.99
CA GLN A 232 -4.11 26.25 22.57
C GLN A 232 -4.45 24.77 22.44
N LEU A 233 -3.67 23.92 23.10
CA LEU A 233 -3.80 22.47 23.04
C LEU A 233 -5.19 22.00 23.48
N LYS A 234 -5.89 22.75 24.34
CA LYS A 234 -7.32 22.51 24.69
C LYS A 234 -8.30 22.64 23.52
N GLN A 235 -7.97 23.38 22.47
CA GLN A 235 -8.81 23.55 21.27
C GLN A 235 -8.38 22.66 20.11
N VAL A 236 -7.21 22.03 20.20
CA VAL A 236 -6.63 21.23 19.11
C VAL A 236 -7.41 19.93 18.86
N PRO A 237 -7.76 19.10 19.86
CA PRO A 237 -8.53 17.88 19.63
C PRO A 237 -9.85 18.12 18.92
N SER A 238 -10.58 19.22 19.18
CA SER A 238 -11.88 19.46 18.55
C SER A 238 -11.79 19.85 17.08
N LEU A 239 -10.78 20.65 16.71
CA LEU A 239 -10.55 21.04 15.32
C LEU A 239 -9.94 19.89 14.49
N ILE A 240 -8.99 19.16 15.08
CA ILE A 240 -8.41 17.96 14.48
C ILE A 240 -9.46 16.85 14.32
N TRP A 241 -10.28 16.60 15.35
CA TRP A 241 -11.39 15.65 15.27
C TRP A 241 -12.43 16.05 14.23
N TYR A 242 -12.77 17.34 14.15
CA TYR A 242 -13.68 17.82 13.12
C TYR A 242 -13.12 17.61 11.71
N ALA A 243 -11.80 17.74 11.52
CA ALA A 243 -11.14 17.41 10.26
C ALA A 243 -11.19 15.91 9.97
N LEU A 244 -10.72 15.06 10.91
CA LEU A 244 -10.78 13.59 10.85
C LEU A 244 -12.16 13.05 10.52
N LYS A 245 -13.15 13.34 11.37
CA LYS A 245 -14.53 12.83 11.26
C LYS A 245 -15.17 13.24 9.93
N ASN A 246 -14.63 14.25 9.26
CA ASN A 246 -15.08 14.69 7.96
C ASN A 246 -14.11 14.40 6.81
N ASP A 247 -12.98 13.72 7.05
CA ASP A 247 -12.07 13.24 6.03
C ASP A 247 -12.82 12.25 5.12
N ASN A 248 -12.72 12.44 3.80
CA ASN A 248 -13.38 11.59 2.82
C ASN A 248 -12.89 10.15 2.84
N ARG A 249 -11.62 9.92 3.17
CA ARG A 249 -10.98 8.61 3.28
C ARG A 249 -11.43 7.89 4.54
N LEU A 250 -11.50 8.59 5.68
CA LEU A 250 -12.03 8.00 6.91
C LEU A 250 -13.53 7.71 6.77
N LYS A 251 -14.31 8.60 6.14
CA LYS A 251 -15.72 8.34 5.82
C LYS A 251 -15.91 7.15 4.88
N LEU A 252 -15.09 7.04 3.84
CA LEU A 252 -15.06 5.90 2.92
C LEU A 252 -14.75 4.59 3.65
N VAL A 253 -13.76 4.58 4.55
CA VAL A 253 -13.47 3.40 5.37
C VAL A 253 -14.65 3.09 6.29
N LEU A 254 -15.20 4.09 7.00
CA LEU A 254 -16.29 3.87 7.96
C LEU A 254 -17.60 3.44 7.30
N SER A 255 -17.94 3.94 6.11
CA SER A 255 -19.17 3.57 5.38
C SER A 255 -19.23 2.09 5.03
N MET A 256 -18.08 1.44 4.81
CA MET A 256 -17.99 -0.01 4.64
C MET A 256 -18.51 -0.77 5.87
N TYR A 257 -18.33 -0.21 7.07
CA TYR A 257 -18.75 -0.81 8.34
C TYR A 257 -20.11 -0.31 8.87
N GLU A 258 -20.71 0.73 8.26
CA GLU A 258 -21.90 1.43 8.79
C GLU A 258 -23.13 0.54 9.02
N ASN A 259 -23.26 -0.56 8.27
CA ASN A 259 -24.37 -1.52 8.41
C ASN A 259 -24.02 -2.78 9.23
N VAL A 260 -22.74 -2.98 9.58
CA VAL A 260 -22.26 -4.14 10.36
C VAL A 260 -22.04 -3.78 11.81
N LEU A 261 -21.44 -2.62 12.05
CA LEU A 261 -21.38 -2.04 13.37
C LEU A 261 -22.77 -1.50 13.70
N THR A 262 -23.32 -1.88 14.85
CA THR A 262 -24.59 -1.27 15.29
C THR A 262 -24.40 0.24 15.39
N LYS A 263 -25.48 1.00 15.21
CA LYS A 263 -25.44 2.45 15.46
C LYS A 263 -24.81 2.78 16.82
N GLU A 264 -25.11 1.98 17.85
CA GLU A 264 -24.49 2.06 19.18
C GLU A 264 -22.97 1.84 19.17
N MET A 265 -22.41 0.94 18.34
CA MET A 265 -20.96 0.76 18.20
C MET A 265 -20.30 1.92 17.46
N LEU A 266 -20.93 2.45 16.41
CA LEU A 266 -20.44 3.63 15.65
C LEU A 266 -20.51 4.90 16.50
N ASP A 267 -21.59 5.06 17.27
CA ASP A 267 -21.77 6.13 18.25
C ASP A 267 -20.73 5.97 19.37
N LYS A 268 -20.54 4.78 19.96
CA LYS A 268 -19.48 4.51 20.96
C LYS A 268 -18.07 4.77 20.43
N PHE A 269 -17.77 4.39 19.19
CA PHE A 269 -16.48 4.67 18.55
C PHE A 269 -16.29 6.19 18.37
N SER A 270 -17.29 6.88 17.83
CA SER A 270 -17.30 8.34 17.66
C SER A 270 -17.24 9.10 18.98
N GLU A 271 -17.86 8.57 20.04
CA GLU A 271 -17.85 9.11 21.39
C GLU A 271 -16.49 8.91 22.09
N ASN A 272 -15.91 7.72 22.00
CA ASN A 272 -14.61 7.42 22.61
C ASN A 272 -13.45 8.15 21.91
N LEU A 273 -13.64 8.56 20.66
CA LEU A 273 -12.77 9.45 19.91
C LEU A 273 -13.20 10.92 19.98
N SER A 274 -14.26 11.25 20.73
CA SER A 274 -14.73 12.63 20.82
C SER A 274 -13.76 13.51 21.63
N PRO A 275 -13.61 14.80 21.28
CA PRO A 275 -12.73 15.74 21.98
C PRO A 275 -13.09 15.90 23.46
N GLU A 276 -14.36 15.68 23.80
CA GLU A 276 -14.92 15.79 25.14
C GLU A 276 -14.52 14.60 26.04
N LYS A 277 -14.22 13.43 25.45
CA LYS A 277 -13.69 12.26 26.17
C LYS A 277 -12.16 12.13 26.07
N ILE A 278 -11.50 12.86 25.18
CA ILE A 278 -10.04 12.94 25.11
C ILE A 278 -9.54 13.86 26.24
N ALA A 279 -9.22 13.27 27.39
CA ALA A 279 -8.54 13.96 28.46
C ALA A 279 -7.13 14.35 28.01
N ILE A 280 -6.91 15.65 27.81
CA ILE A 280 -5.60 16.22 27.56
C ILE A 280 -4.78 16.11 28.85
N PRO A 281 -3.58 15.51 28.82
CA PRO A 281 -2.72 15.43 30.01
C PRO A 281 -2.44 16.81 30.60
N GLU A 282 -2.42 16.90 31.93
CA GLU A 282 -1.90 18.10 32.59
C GLU A 282 -0.42 18.30 32.21
N ASN A 283 -0.04 19.57 31.98
CA ASN A 283 1.30 19.93 31.53
C ASN A 283 1.69 19.29 30.18
N LEU A 284 0.73 19.17 29.25
CA LEU A 284 1.03 18.91 27.84
C LEU A 284 1.73 20.14 27.23
N ARG A 285 2.91 19.94 26.66
CA ARG A 285 3.65 20.96 25.90
C ARG A 285 4.05 20.38 24.55
N ILE A 286 3.96 21.18 23.49
CA ILE A 286 4.43 20.77 22.16
C ILE A 286 5.43 21.80 21.67
N THR A 287 6.54 21.32 21.11
CA THR A 287 7.54 22.14 20.43
C THR A 287 7.77 21.64 19.02
N GLU A 288 8.09 22.57 18.13
CA GLU A 288 8.43 22.26 16.75
C GLU A 288 9.66 23.08 16.33
N LYS A 289 10.58 22.45 15.60
CA LYS A 289 11.77 23.08 15.05
C LYS A 289 11.82 22.83 13.54
N ILE A 290 11.73 23.92 12.79
CA ILE A 290 11.80 23.92 11.33
C ILE A 290 13.15 24.51 10.92
N ASN A 291 13.95 23.74 10.18
CA ASN A 291 15.10 24.26 9.45
C ASN A 291 14.70 24.54 8.00
N VAL A 292 15.18 25.66 7.46
CA VAL A 292 14.83 26.18 6.15
C VAL A 292 16.09 26.34 5.31
N LYS A 293 16.11 25.75 4.12
CA LYS A 293 17.19 25.86 3.14
C LYS A 293 16.56 26.18 1.78
N ASP A 294 17.12 27.13 1.05
CA ASP A 294 16.69 27.50 -0.30
C ASP A 294 15.17 27.81 -0.45
N GLY A 295 14.54 28.27 0.64
CA GLY A 295 13.11 28.59 0.68
C GLY A 295 12.18 27.39 0.85
N LEU A 296 12.71 26.23 1.28
CA LEU A 296 11.98 24.99 1.55
C LEU A 296 12.36 24.43 2.94
N ILE A 297 11.55 23.55 3.52
CA ILE A 297 11.86 22.90 4.81
C ILE A 297 12.87 21.79 4.58
N SER A 298 14.12 21.99 4.96
CA SER A 298 15.12 20.93 4.87
C SER A 298 14.94 19.90 6.00
N LYS A 299 14.47 20.33 7.17
CA LYS A 299 14.20 19.45 8.32
C LYS A 299 13.07 20.00 9.18
N ASP A 300 12.17 19.13 9.61
CA ASP A 300 11.09 19.42 10.55
C ASP A 300 11.20 18.44 11.72
N MET A 301 11.04 18.91 12.95
CA MET A 301 11.05 18.08 14.15
C MET A 301 10.00 18.57 15.13
N PHE A 302 9.02 17.73 15.41
CA PHE A 302 7.88 17.99 16.27
C PHE A 302 7.93 17.06 17.48
N THR A 303 7.93 17.61 18.69
CA THR A 303 8.05 16.85 19.94
C THR A 303 6.91 17.21 20.89
N VAL A 304 6.20 16.18 21.36
CA VAL A 304 5.15 16.26 22.38
C VAL A 304 5.75 15.86 23.72
N PHE A 305 5.52 16.69 24.73
CA PHE A 305 5.91 16.47 26.11
C PHE A 305 4.68 16.35 27.01
N VAL A 306 4.71 15.43 27.96
CA VAL A 306 3.71 15.28 29.03
C VAL A 306 4.45 15.36 30.37
N ALA A 307 4.06 16.31 31.23
CA ALA A 307 4.79 16.59 32.48
C ALA A 307 6.31 16.76 32.26
N ASP A 308 6.66 17.50 31.21
CA ASP A 308 8.02 17.77 30.70
C ASP A 308 8.89 16.56 30.33
N LYS A 309 8.38 15.33 30.40
CA LYS A 309 8.97 14.16 29.73
C LYS A 309 8.56 14.13 28.26
N PRO A 310 9.46 13.81 27.31
CA PRO A 310 9.05 13.55 25.92
C PRO A 310 8.14 12.32 25.88
N TRP A 311 7.14 12.34 25.00
CA TRP A 311 6.16 11.26 24.83
C TRP A 311 6.07 10.77 23.38
N LEU A 312 6.12 11.69 22.43
CA LEU A 312 6.18 11.43 21.00
C LEU A 312 7.13 12.43 20.35
N LYS A 313 7.95 11.97 19.41
CA LYS A 313 8.72 12.80 18.50
C LYS A 313 8.51 12.32 17.07
N LEU A 314 8.21 13.27 16.20
CA LEU A 314 8.07 13.09 14.75
C LEU A 314 9.17 13.93 14.10
N SER A 315 9.85 13.41 13.08
CA SER A 315 10.74 14.24 12.28
C SER A 315 10.81 13.80 10.83
N TYR A 316 11.12 14.73 9.93
CA TYR A 316 11.57 14.41 8.58
C TYR A 316 12.68 15.36 8.13
N GLU A 317 13.48 14.90 7.18
CA GLU A 317 14.58 15.62 6.55
C GLU A 317 14.59 15.29 5.05
N ILE A 318 14.62 16.34 4.23
CA ILE A 318 14.66 16.25 2.76
C ILE A 318 15.82 17.14 2.31
N GLU A 319 16.84 16.54 1.71
CA GLU A 319 18.01 17.28 1.23
C GLU A 319 17.78 17.94 -0.14
N ASP A 320 17.11 17.22 -1.05
CA ASP A 320 16.81 17.64 -2.41
C ASP A 320 15.32 17.43 -2.72
N TYR A 321 14.63 18.52 -3.00
CA TYR A 321 13.20 18.54 -3.32
C TYR A 321 12.87 18.25 -4.80
N ASP A 322 13.86 18.22 -5.67
CA ASP A 322 13.68 17.82 -7.08
C ASP A 322 13.80 16.31 -7.24
N TYR A 323 14.55 15.66 -6.34
CA TYR A 323 14.72 14.20 -6.27
C TYR A 323 14.57 13.67 -4.83
N VAL A 324 13.37 13.80 -4.26
CA VAL A 324 13.10 13.48 -2.84
C VAL A 324 13.55 12.08 -2.41
N LEU A 325 13.42 11.08 -3.29
CA LEU A 325 13.81 9.70 -2.99
C LEU A 325 15.33 9.48 -2.89
N ASN A 326 16.16 10.45 -3.31
CA ASN A 326 17.62 10.33 -3.23
C ASN A 326 18.13 10.43 -1.79
N ASN A 327 17.48 11.24 -0.95
CA ASN A 327 17.78 11.37 0.47
C ASN A 327 16.57 11.93 1.24
N LEU A 328 15.68 11.04 1.67
CA LEU A 328 14.60 11.30 2.63
C LEU A 328 14.91 10.54 3.92
N ILE A 329 14.80 11.20 5.06
CA ILE A 329 14.76 10.56 6.37
C ILE A 329 13.45 10.98 7.03
N ALA A 330 12.71 10.04 7.60
CA ALA A 330 11.53 10.33 8.41
C ALA A 330 11.49 9.36 9.61
N SER A 331 11.08 9.84 10.78
CA SER A 331 10.99 8.99 11.97
C SER A 331 9.82 9.32 12.88
N ILE A 332 9.36 8.28 13.59
CA ILE A 332 8.37 8.31 14.66
C ILE A 332 9.03 7.66 15.86
N GLU A 333 9.25 8.41 16.92
CA GLU A 333 9.85 7.94 18.18
C GLU A 333 8.82 8.08 19.31
N LEU A 334 8.55 6.96 19.98
CA LEU A 334 7.56 6.81 21.05
C LEU A 334 8.28 6.51 22.36
N PHE A 335 8.13 7.39 23.34
CA PHE A 335 8.80 7.27 24.63
C PHE A 335 7.93 6.52 25.65
N SER A 336 8.58 5.71 26.49
CA SER A 336 7.97 5.04 27.64
C SER A 336 7.53 6.05 28.71
N ASP A 337 6.43 5.75 29.39
CA ASP A 337 5.98 6.50 30.58
C ASP A 337 6.62 5.98 31.88
N VAL A 338 7.17 4.77 31.85
CA VAL A 338 7.76 4.07 33.01
C VAL A 338 9.24 4.42 33.22
N ASP A 339 10.00 4.50 32.13
CA ASP A 339 11.47 4.63 32.12
C ASP A 339 11.94 5.57 30.99
N SER A 340 13.23 5.55 30.69
CA SER A 340 13.86 6.34 29.63
C SER A 340 13.91 5.63 28.27
N SER A 341 13.22 4.50 28.10
CA SER A 341 13.21 3.77 26.83
C SER A 341 12.38 4.47 25.73
N SER A 342 12.71 4.20 24.48
CA SER A 342 11.91 4.62 23.32
C SER A 342 11.83 3.54 22.25
N HIS A 343 10.74 3.54 21.49
CA HIS A 343 10.57 2.73 20.28
C HIS A 343 10.54 3.65 19.08
N THR A 344 11.43 3.43 18.11
CA THR A 344 11.53 4.26 16.91
C THR A 344 11.21 3.48 15.65
N ILE A 345 10.33 4.03 14.82
CA ILE A 345 10.15 3.62 13.42
C ILE A 345 10.86 4.66 12.56
N THR A 346 11.87 4.26 11.80
CA THR A 346 12.62 5.15 10.91
C THR A 346 12.49 4.69 9.46
N PHE A 347 11.99 5.56 8.60
CA PHE A 347 12.03 5.44 7.16
C PHE A 347 13.22 6.22 6.62
N THR A 348 14.01 5.61 5.75
CA THR A 348 15.08 6.27 5.00
C THR A 348 14.94 5.92 3.53
N SER A 349 15.28 6.85 2.64
CA SER A 349 15.61 6.54 1.26
C SER A 349 17.01 7.07 0.96
N ARG A 350 17.80 6.31 0.20
CA ARG A 350 19.14 6.71 -0.20
C ARG A 350 19.45 6.21 -1.60
N GLY A 351 19.91 7.10 -2.48
CA GLY A 351 20.41 6.73 -3.80
C GLY A 351 20.40 7.88 -4.80
N GLU A 352 20.23 7.52 -6.07
CA GLU A 352 20.22 8.44 -7.19
C GLU A 352 19.07 8.11 -8.15
N SER A 353 18.11 9.03 -8.25
CA SER A 353 17.14 9.09 -9.33
C SER A 353 17.39 10.33 -10.18
N ASN A 354 17.36 10.15 -11.50
CA ASN A 354 17.41 11.19 -12.52
C ASN A 354 16.56 10.73 -13.74
N GLU A 355 16.70 11.38 -14.90
CA GLU A 355 15.91 11.00 -16.10
C GLU A 355 16.36 9.69 -16.76
N ASN A 356 17.62 9.26 -16.53
CA ASN A 356 18.23 8.08 -17.14
C ASN A 356 18.37 6.90 -16.15
N LYS A 357 18.42 7.16 -14.85
CA LYS A 357 18.74 6.16 -13.82
C LYS A 357 17.84 6.33 -12.60
N ALA A 358 17.41 5.22 -12.01
CA ALA A 358 16.78 5.19 -10.68
C ALA A 358 17.41 4.05 -9.90
N ASP A 359 18.30 4.38 -8.97
CA ASP A 359 19.14 3.44 -8.22
C ASP A 359 19.14 3.89 -6.76
N PHE A 360 18.14 3.42 -6.01
CA PHE A 360 17.94 3.82 -4.62
C PHE A 360 17.37 2.69 -3.77
N MET A 361 17.63 2.80 -2.48
CA MET A 361 17.18 1.88 -1.43
C MET A 361 16.31 2.63 -0.44
N ILE A 362 15.11 2.10 -0.14
CA ILE A 362 14.20 2.57 0.90
C ILE A 362 14.27 1.56 2.05
N ASN A 363 14.60 2.00 3.26
CA ASN A 363 14.67 1.15 4.45
C ASN A 363 13.67 1.63 5.50
N MET A 364 12.85 0.72 6.02
CA MET A 364 12.05 0.93 7.22
C MET A 364 12.65 0.11 8.36
N TRP A 365 13.11 0.77 9.41
CA TRP A 365 13.68 0.16 10.61
C TRP A 365 12.71 0.31 11.77
N LEU A 366 12.58 -0.73 12.59
CA LEU A 366 11.96 -0.68 13.92
C LEU A 366 13.05 -0.94 14.95
N THR A 367 13.35 0.03 15.81
CA THR A 367 14.31 -0.09 16.90
C THR A 367 13.65 0.14 18.26
N ALA A 368 14.21 -0.45 19.30
CA ALA A 368 13.95 -0.13 20.69
C ALA A 368 15.26 0.28 21.37
N ASN A 369 15.25 1.41 22.04
CA ASN A 369 16.35 1.89 22.87
C ASN A 369 15.93 1.69 24.33
N ASP A 370 16.57 0.76 25.04
CA ASP A 370 16.53 0.72 26.50
C ASP A 370 17.72 1.53 27.04
N SER A 371 17.49 2.33 28.07
CA SER A 371 18.45 3.35 28.56
C SER A 371 19.72 2.80 29.25
N MET A 372 20.08 1.54 28.98
CA MET A 372 21.25 0.82 29.47
C MET A 372 22.03 0.08 28.35
N SER A 373 21.59 0.11 27.08
CA SER A 373 22.19 -0.68 25.98
C SER A 373 22.32 0.10 24.66
N GLU A 374 22.95 -0.53 23.65
CA GLU A 374 22.89 -0.10 22.25
C GLU A 374 21.45 -0.24 21.69
N ASP A 375 21.15 0.44 20.57
CA ASP A 375 19.84 0.40 19.91
C ASP A 375 19.51 -1.02 19.41
N LEU A 376 18.58 -1.71 20.06
CA LEU A 376 18.12 -3.03 19.62
C LEU A 376 17.24 -2.90 18.37
N THR A 377 17.66 -3.49 17.26
CA THR A 377 16.83 -3.51 16.04
C THR A 377 15.84 -4.67 16.09
N LEU A 378 14.56 -4.37 16.27
CA LEU A 378 13.47 -5.34 16.34
C LEU A 378 13.06 -5.91 14.97
N GLY A 379 13.41 -5.20 13.89
CA GLY A 379 13.20 -5.65 12.51
C GLY A 379 13.49 -4.55 11.49
N ALA A 380 13.72 -4.93 10.24
CA ALA A 380 13.86 -4.01 9.12
C ALA A 380 13.21 -4.56 7.85
N LEU A 381 12.76 -3.64 6.99
CA LEU A 381 12.20 -3.92 5.68
C LEU A 381 12.85 -2.98 4.67
N ASN A 382 13.67 -3.55 3.79
CA ASN A 382 14.48 -2.81 2.85
C ASN A 382 14.02 -3.11 1.43
N TYR A 383 13.72 -2.09 0.65
CA TYR A 383 13.40 -2.16 -0.77
C TYR A 383 14.54 -1.53 -1.56
N ALA A 384 14.95 -2.13 -2.67
CA ALA A 384 15.86 -1.52 -3.62
C ALA A 384 15.27 -1.56 -5.02
N ILE A 385 15.38 -0.46 -5.75
CA ILE A 385 15.04 -0.36 -7.17
C ILE A 385 16.29 0.14 -7.90
N LEU A 386 16.69 -0.59 -8.93
CA LEU A 386 17.73 -0.22 -9.88
C LEU A 386 17.16 -0.29 -11.29
N ILE A 387 17.13 0.85 -11.97
CA ILE A 387 16.77 1.01 -13.38
C ILE A 387 17.86 1.86 -14.05
N ASP A 388 18.39 1.39 -15.18
CA ASP A 388 19.47 2.06 -15.91
C ASP A 388 19.16 2.13 -17.42
N LYS A 389 18.54 3.23 -17.86
CA LYS A 389 18.12 3.43 -19.26
C LYS A 389 19.31 3.55 -20.23
N THR A 390 20.55 3.64 -19.73
CA THR A 390 21.76 3.66 -20.58
C THR A 390 22.19 2.27 -21.04
N LYS A 391 21.75 1.21 -20.34
CA LYS A 391 21.98 -0.20 -20.69
C LYS A 391 20.83 -0.75 -21.54
N GLN A 392 21.16 -1.67 -22.45
CA GLN A 392 20.19 -2.30 -23.37
C GLN A 392 19.53 -3.57 -22.81
N SER A 393 20.18 -4.26 -21.87
CA SER A 393 19.69 -5.44 -21.16
C SER A 393 20.16 -5.39 -19.70
N ASP A 394 19.60 -6.28 -18.86
CA ASP A 394 20.01 -6.46 -17.45
C ASP A 394 20.01 -5.14 -16.65
N ASN A 395 19.07 -4.27 -17.03
CA ASN A 395 19.00 -2.88 -16.62
C ASN A 395 17.83 -2.61 -15.67
N PHE A 396 17.18 -3.67 -15.18
CA PHE A 396 16.20 -3.63 -14.10
C PHE A 396 16.53 -4.65 -13.00
N LYS A 397 16.58 -4.18 -11.76
CA LYS A 397 16.45 -5.00 -10.54
C LYS A 397 15.45 -4.34 -9.60
N ALA A 398 14.56 -5.12 -9.01
CA ALA A 398 13.87 -4.77 -7.77
C ALA A 398 14.14 -5.86 -6.72
N SER A 399 14.39 -5.48 -5.47
CA SER A 399 14.47 -6.44 -4.36
C SER A 399 13.82 -5.91 -3.09
N MET A 400 13.35 -6.84 -2.26
CA MET A 400 12.76 -6.60 -0.95
C MET A 400 13.37 -7.58 0.04
N ASN A 401 13.99 -7.05 1.09
CA ASN A 401 14.66 -7.81 2.14
C ASN A 401 13.96 -7.55 3.47
N PHE A 402 13.50 -8.60 4.14
CA PHE A 402 12.97 -8.55 5.49
C PHE A 402 14.00 -9.10 6.47
N ALA A 403 14.48 -8.24 7.38
CA ALA A 403 15.42 -8.59 8.42
C ALA A 403 14.71 -8.66 9.78
N PHE A 404 14.96 -9.70 10.56
CA PHE A 404 14.33 -9.93 11.87
C PHE A 404 15.32 -10.62 12.82
N PRO A 405 15.19 -10.40 14.14
CA PRO A 405 16.08 -11.05 15.11
C PRO A 405 15.92 -12.57 15.07
N LYS A 406 17.05 -13.28 15.20
CA LYS A 406 17.13 -14.74 15.25
C LYS A 406 16.15 -15.33 16.28
N ARG A 407 15.40 -16.38 15.93
CA ARG A 407 14.38 -17.00 16.79
C ARG A 407 14.98 -18.00 17.77
N ILE A 408 15.72 -17.48 18.74
CA ILE A 408 16.24 -18.27 19.85
C ILE A 408 15.07 -18.66 20.78
N PRO A 409 14.90 -19.95 21.17
CA PRO A 409 13.92 -20.35 22.18
C PRO A 409 14.22 -19.71 23.54
N VAL A 410 13.18 -19.31 24.28
CA VAL A 410 13.26 -18.59 25.59
C VAL A 410 13.97 -19.39 26.72
N TYR A 411 14.55 -20.56 26.41
CA TYR A 411 15.17 -21.50 27.35
C TYR A 411 16.47 -22.14 26.81
N SER A 412 17.23 -21.48 25.92
CA SER A 412 18.58 -21.94 25.56
C SER A 412 19.66 -21.19 26.33
N ASP A 413 20.61 -21.92 26.91
CA ASP A 413 21.79 -21.36 27.59
C ASP A 413 22.88 -20.86 26.61
N GLU A 414 22.56 -20.68 25.31
CA GLU A 414 23.47 -20.05 24.33
C GLU A 414 23.48 -18.53 24.53
N GLU A 415 24.67 -17.92 24.58
CA GLU A 415 24.82 -16.46 24.68
C GLU A 415 24.07 -15.76 23.53
N HIS A 416 23.12 -14.89 23.90
CA HIS A 416 22.33 -14.14 22.93
C HIS A 416 23.22 -13.11 22.22
N ASP A 417 23.46 -13.32 20.93
CA ASP A 417 24.05 -12.29 20.08
C ASP A 417 22.92 -11.44 19.50
N ASP A 418 22.55 -10.40 20.26
CA ASP A 418 21.45 -9.46 19.95
C ASP A 418 21.60 -8.77 18.59
N ASN A 419 22.79 -8.80 17.98
CA ASN A 419 23.10 -8.18 16.69
C ASN A 419 22.95 -9.13 15.48
N LYS A 420 22.63 -10.42 15.67
CA LYS A 420 22.41 -11.36 14.55
C LYS A 420 20.96 -11.34 14.03
N MET A 421 20.75 -10.53 13.00
CA MET A 421 19.53 -10.56 12.18
C MET A 421 19.55 -11.71 11.15
N GLU A 422 18.45 -12.44 11.04
CA GLU A 422 18.15 -13.26 9.87
C GLU A 422 17.56 -12.40 8.75
N ILE A 423 17.89 -12.71 7.50
CA ILE A 423 17.40 -11.97 6.32
C ILE A 423 16.72 -12.92 5.35
N MET A 424 15.46 -12.61 5.02
CA MET A 424 14.77 -13.16 3.85
C MET A 424 14.83 -12.13 2.71
N GLU A 425 15.31 -12.52 1.53
CA GLU A 425 15.41 -11.63 0.35
C GLU A 425 14.57 -12.16 -0.80
N MET A 426 13.68 -11.33 -1.35
CA MET A 426 13.05 -11.54 -2.64
C MET A 426 13.67 -10.57 -3.66
N ALA A 427 14.03 -11.07 -4.83
CA ALA A 427 14.55 -10.26 -5.93
C ALA A 427 13.88 -10.60 -7.26
N CYS A 428 13.82 -9.58 -8.12
CA CYS A 428 13.22 -9.58 -9.45
C CYS A 428 14.24 -8.89 -10.38
N LEU A 429 14.61 -9.56 -11.47
CA LEU A 429 15.66 -9.15 -12.40
C LEU A 429 15.14 -9.17 -13.84
N GLY A 430 15.63 -8.25 -14.65
CA GLY A 430 15.49 -8.31 -16.10
C GLY A 430 15.74 -6.96 -16.76
N SER A 431 14.79 -6.51 -17.57
CA SER A 431 14.92 -5.31 -18.39
C SER A 431 13.82 -4.27 -18.15
N PHE A 432 14.16 -3.00 -18.41
CA PHE A 432 13.28 -1.84 -18.42
C PHE A 432 13.45 -1.07 -19.73
N LYS A 433 12.32 -0.64 -20.31
CA LYS A 433 12.30 0.25 -21.48
C LYS A 433 11.19 1.29 -21.37
N LYS A 434 11.55 2.57 -21.49
CA LYS A 434 10.60 3.68 -21.63
C LYS A 434 10.32 3.95 -23.12
N ASN A 435 9.05 4.08 -23.48
CA ASN A 435 8.59 4.67 -24.74
C ASN A 435 7.72 5.91 -24.42
N PRO A 436 7.32 6.72 -25.43
CA PRO A 436 6.44 7.87 -25.18
C PRO A 436 5.11 7.50 -24.52
N ASP A 437 4.44 6.46 -25.04
CA ASP A 437 3.11 6.03 -24.60
C ASP A 437 3.10 4.82 -23.65
N SER A 438 4.27 4.22 -23.37
CA SER A 438 4.36 3.01 -22.54
C SER A 438 5.64 2.92 -21.72
N VAL A 439 5.58 2.13 -20.66
CA VAL A 439 6.73 1.53 -19.98
C VAL A 439 6.63 0.01 -20.17
N GLU A 440 7.75 -0.62 -20.47
CA GLU A 440 7.87 -2.07 -20.60
C GLU A 440 8.89 -2.58 -19.57
N PHE A 441 8.53 -3.62 -18.81
CA PHE A 441 9.46 -4.39 -18.00
C PHE A 441 9.51 -5.82 -18.54
N GLY A 442 10.70 -6.35 -18.82
CA GLY A 442 10.91 -7.79 -18.95
C GLY A 442 11.34 -8.35 -17.61
N ILE A 443 10.65 -9.38 -17.08
CA ILE A 443 11.17 -10.10 -15.91
C ILE A 443 11.72 -11.43 -16.40
N ASP A 444 13.03 -11.58 -16.24
CA ASP A 444 13.79 -12.74 -16.69
C ASP A 444 14.04 -13.72 -15.53
N LYS A 445 14.14 -13.20 -14.29
CA LYS A 445 14.30 -14.03 -13.09
C LYS A 445 13.60 -13.46 -11.87
N VAL A 446 12.95 -14.33 -11.09
CA VAL A 446 12.49 -14.07 -9.73
C VAL A 446 13.17 -15.05 -8.79
N SER A 447 13.63 -14.57 -7.63
CA SER A 447 14.25 -15.42 -6.60
C SER A 447 13.78 -15.05 -5.20
N LEU A 448 13.66 -16.05 -4.34
CA LEU A 448 13.44 -15.91 -2.90
C LEU A 448 14.55 -16.68 -2.16
N THR A 449 15.28 -16.01 -1.29
CA THR A 449 16.27 -16.62 -0.39
C THR A 449 15.71 -16.62 1.03
N VAL A 450 15.74 -17.78 1.68
CA VAL A 450 15.21 -18.02 3.02
C VAL A 450 16.36 -18.33 3.98
N PRO A 451 16.40 -17.69 5.17
CA PRO A 451 17.46 -17.91 6.15
C PRO A 451 17.33 -19.27 6.84
N GLY A 452 18.37 -19.68 7.57
CA GLY A 452 18.55 -21.04 8.07
C GLY A 452 17.43 -21.53 9.00
N GLU A 453 16.98 -20.69 9.94
CA GLU A 453 15.95 -21.10 10.91
C GLU A 453 14.55 -21.22 10.30
N LEU A 454 14.30 -20.54 9.18
CA LEU A 454 13.08 -20.68 8.38
C LEU A 454 13.15 -21.84 7.36
N GLY A 455 14.16 -22.70 7.47
CA GLY A 455 14.39 -23.90 6.63
C GLY A 455 15.66 -23.81 5.79
N GLY A 456 16.08 -22.60 5.43
CA GLY A 456 17.27 -22.36 4.62
C GLY A 456 17.14 -22.77 3.16
N GLY A 457 17.70 -21.96 2.26
CA GLY A 457 17.80 -22.26 0.82
C GLY A 457 17.19 -21.18 -0.05
N SER A 458 16.94 -21.51 -1.32
CA SER A 458 16.41 -20.57 -2.31
C SER A 458 15.38 -21.17 -3.24
N LEU A 459 14.42 -20.35 -3.64
CA LEU A 459 13.54 -20.55 -4.78
C LEU A 459 14.08 -19.68 -5.92
N GLU A 460 14.21 -20.24 -7.12
CA GLU A 460 14.59 -19.52 -8.33
C GLU A 460 13.62 -19.90 -9.46
N LEU A 461 13.06 -18.88 -10.11
CA LEU A 461 12.18 -18.98 -11.27
C LEU A 461 12.82 -18.20 -12.41
N GLU A 462 13.15 -18.86 -13.52
CA GLU A 462 13.50 -18.20 -14.77
C GLU A 462 12.24 -18.05 -15.61
N LEU A 463 12.05 -16.87 -16.21
CA LEU A 463 10.81 -16.48 -16.87
C LEU A 463 11.04 -16.03 -18.32
N ASP A 464 10.00 -16.21 -19.14
CA ASP A 464 9.76 -15.39 -20.33
C ASP A 464 8.57 -14.51 -20.01
N SER A 465 8.81 -13.27 -19.60
CA SER A 465 7.71 -12.40 -19.20
C SER A 465 7.89 -10.96 -19.64
N LYS A 466 6.75 -10.30 -19.80
CA LYS A 466 6.65 -8.92 -20.23
C LYS A 466 5.48 -8.23 -19.54
N MET A 467 5.77 -7.20 -18.77
CA MET A 467 4.80 -6.23 -18.29
C MET A 467 4.81 -5.00 -19.20
N ILE A 468 3.63 -4.49 -19.57
CA ILE A 468 3.45 -3.26 -20.34
C ILE A 468 2.44 -2.37 -19.61
N MET A 469 2.88 -1.19 -19.18
CA MET A 469 2.04 -0.12 -18.66
C MET A 469 1.85 0.93 -19.75
N THR A 470 0.64 1.43 -19.99
CA THR A 470 0.40 2.44 -21.04
C THR A 470 -0.82 3.33 -20.78
N ASN A 471 -0.80 4.52 -21.38
CA ASN A 471 -1.92 5.46 -21.48
C ASN A 471 -3.04 5.04 -22.47
N LYS A 472 -2.90 3.89 -23.14
CA LYS A 472 -3.86 3.36 -24.12
C LYS A 472 -4.77 2.30 -23.48
N ILE A 473 -6.00 2.22 -23.98
CA ILE A 473 -6.90 1.09 -23.76
C ILE A 473 -6.53 0.03 -24.80
N LEU A 474 -5.78 -1.00 -24.42
CA LEU A 474 -5.09 -1.90 -25.37
C LEU A 474 -5.93 -3.06 -25.91
N LYS A 475 -6.99 -3.48 -25.21
CA LYS A 475 -7.83 -4.62 -25.60
C LYS A 475 -9.30 -4.26 -25.42
N ASN A 476 -10.13 -4.58 -26.41
CA ASN A 476 -11.58 -4.64 -26.23
C ASN A 476 -11.88 -6.01 -25.63
N ILE A 477 -12.08 -6.08 -24.31
CA ILE A 477 -12.34 -7.35 -23.62
C ILE A 477 -13.85 -7.63 -23.71
N GLU A 478 -14.23 -8.50 -24.65
CA GLU A 478 -15.64 -8.85 -24.87
C GLU A 478 -16.15 -9.84 -23.82
N MET A 479 -17.28 -9.50 -23.21
CA MET A 479 -18.04 -10.38 -22.32
C MET A 479 -19.04 -11.21 -23.13
N PRO A 480 -19.32 -12.47 -22.72
CA PRO A 480 -20.42 -13.27 -23.26
C PRO A 480 -21.75 -12.51 -23.33
N LYS A 481 -22.49 -12.73 -24.42
CA LYS A 481 -23.77 -12.04 -24.69
C LYS A 481 -24.91 -12.51 -23.80
N ASP A 482 -24.91 -13.78 -23.43
CA ASP A 482 -25.87 -14.35 -22.49
C ASP A 482 -25.56 -13.87 -21.08
N ARG A 483 -26.58 -13.42 -20.35
CA ARG A 483 -26.43 -12.74 -19.06
C ARG A 483 -27.33 -13.35 -17.99
N MET A 484 -26.81 -13.47 -16.77
CA MET A 484 -27.52 -14.04 -15.63
C MET A 484 -27.36 -13.17 -14.38
N ASN A 485 -28.47 -12.76 -13.76
CA ASN A 485 -28.44 -12.01 -12.50
C ASN A 485 -28.23 -12.96 -11.33
N VAL A 486 -27.06 -12.85 -10.71
CA VAL A 486 -26.61 -13.63 -9.54
C VAL A 486 -27.59 -13.59 -8.36
N LEU A 487 -28.29 -12.46 -8.18
CA LEU A 487 -29.21 -12.24 -7.05
C LEU A 487 -30.66 -12.71 -7.33
N GLU A 488 -30.98 -13.10 -8.56
CA GLU A 488 -32.30 -13.65 -8.93
C GLU A 488 -32.32 -15.18 -8.93
N MET A 489 -31.13 -15.81 -8.89
CA MET A 489 -30.96 -17.26 -8.83
C MET A 489 -31.32 -17.82 -7.45
N ASN A 490 -32.03 -18.95 -7.42
CA ASN A 490 -32.27 -19.68 -6.17
C ASN A 490 -31.10 -20.66 -5.87
N SER A 491 -31.16 -21.34 -4.71
CA SER A 491 -30.10 -22.27 -4.27
C SER A 491 -29.90 -23.48 -5.20
N GLU A 492 -30.97 -23.96 -5.84
CA GLU A 492 -30.93 -25.07 -6.80
C GLU A 492 -30.29 -24.62 -8.12
N ASP A 493 -30.64 -23.44 -8.63
CA ASP A 493 -30.00 -22.83 -9.80
C ASP A 493 -28.49 -22.61 -9.58
N TRP A 494 -28.11 -22.12 -8.39
CA TRP A 494 -26.71 -21.97 -7.99
C TRP A 494 -25.96 -23.29 -7.95
N THR A 495 -26.60 -24.33 -7.37
CA THR A 495 -26.02 -25.67 -7.31
C THR A 495 -25.81 -26.22 -8.72
N LYS A 496 -26.81 -26.10 -9.60
CA LYS A 496 -26.73 -26.52 -11.00
C LYS A 496 -25.61 -25.81 -11.77
N VAL A 497 -25.48 -24.48 -11.65
CA VAL A 497 -24.39 -23.75 -12.32
C VAL A 497 -23.02 -24.18 -11.79
N LYS A 498 -22.87 -24.36 -10.47
CA LYS A 498 -21.63 -24.86 -9.86
C LYS A 498 -21.28 -26.27 -10.36
N ASP A 499 -22.26 -27.17 -10.44
CA ASP A 499 -22.05 -28.54 -10.91
C ASP A 499 -21.72 -28.58 -12.42
N GLU A 500 -22.35 -27.74 -13.25
CA GLU A 500 -21.98 -27.53 -14.66
C GLU A 500 -20.52 -27.06 -14.82
N PHE A 501 -20.09 -26.08 -14.02
CA PHE A 501 -18.69 -25.62 -14.00
C PHE A 501 -17.71 -26.74 -13.62
N ILE A 502 -18.03 -27.54 -12.59
CA ILE A 502 -17.20 -28.67 -12.16
C ILE A 502 -17.12 -29.72 -13.27
N MET A 503 -18.24 -30.08 -13.92
CA MET A 503 -18.25 -31.02 -15.04
C MET A 503 -17.41 -30.53 -16.22
N SER A 504 -17.44 -29.23 -16.55
CA SER A 504 -16.59 -28.65 -17.59
C SER A 504 -15.10 -28.78 -17.24
N ILE A 505 -14.72 -28.45 -16.00
CA ILE A 505 -13.33 -28.60 -15.51
C ILE A 505 -12.89 -30.07 -15.53
N GLU A 506 -13.75 -30.99 -15.11
CA GLU A 506 -13.47 -32.43 -15.16
C GLU A 506 -13.33 -32.95 -16.60
N SER A 507 -14.14 -32.46 -17.54
CA SER A 507 -14.05 -32.84 -18.95
C SER A 507 -12.71 -32.40 -19.53
N LEU A 508 -12.33 -31.14 -19.31
CA LEU A 508 -11.03 -30.60 -19.70
C LEU A 508 -9.87 -31.38 -19.05
N SER A 509 -9.98 -31.73 -17.77
CA SER A 509 -8.98 -32.57 -17.09
C SER A 509 -8.86 -33.97 -17.71
N LYS A 510 -9.95 -34.58 -18.19
CA LYS A 510 -9.93 -35.88 -18.89
C LYS A 510 -9.41 -35.79 -20.33
N GLU A 511 -9.56 -34.63 -20.96
CA GLU A 511 -9.10 -34.34 -22.33
C GLU A 511 -7.61 -33.98 -22.38
N TYR A 512 -7.15 -33.10 -21.49
CA TYR A 512 -5.79 -32.55 -21.46
C TYR A 512 -4.87 -33.14 -20.36
N GLY A 513 -5.40 -33.99 -19.47
CA GLY A 513 -4.64 -34.65 -18.39
C GLY A 513 -4.04 -36.02 -18.77
N LYS A 514 -3.71 -36.23 -20.05
CA LYS A 514 -3.00 -37.40 -20.59
C LYS A 514 -1.71 -36.97 -21.27
#